data_AF-A0A371RI14-F1
#
_entry.id   AF-A0A371RI14-F1
#
_cell.length_a   1.000
_cell.length_b   1.000
_cell.length_c   1.000
_cell.angle_alpha   90.00
_cell.angle_beta   90.00
_cell.angle_gamma   90.00
#
_symmetry.space_group_name_H-M   'P 1'
#
loop_
_entity.id
_entity.type
_entity.pdbx_description
1 polymer ?
#
loop_
_entity_poly.entity_id
_entity_poly.type
_entity_poly.pdbx_seq_one_letter_code
_entity_poly.pdbx_strand_id
1 'polypeptide(L)'
;MRDGKNLITTSPHLLNQVEFGKLKGMVFPGLNSMPRRWQDAVRVALVTGLIWLVFVGLLSAFTYVDMNRAGREVTYLRAFKFYGLGFFCWLFLGPLNFAIARDLGMEGSRLRTVVLVAIGSILTSLVIIFAYVLLFYAPLMGQTAGEVLKSLQLIDWAWDTILFGTIYLSGLALGQRVRTPPPESSSPTRVAVKSAGRIDYIEVNDILAVSAQSNYVELICAERTHLHRSTLSNFIEQYADAGFIQIHRSHYVRASAVESIRANGGQGRRVILKTGQNLPIAKNYWSGIEEVIGG
;
A
#
# COMPACT_ATOMS: atom_id res chain seq x y z
N MET A 1 42.04 -29.33 -16.71
CA MET A 1 40.99 -28.77 -17.60
C MET A 1 39.64 -29.20 -17.04
N ARG A 2 39.09 -28.36 -16.16
CA ARG A 2 37.79 -27.67 -16.30
C ARG A 2 36.58 -28.61 -16.30
N ASP A 3 36.16 -28.90 -15.07
CA ASP A 3 34.80 -29.25 -14.67
C ASP A 3 33.92 -27.99 -14.69
N GLY A 4 32.64 -28.12 -15.07
CA GLY A 4 31.77 -26.94 -15.23
C GLY A 4 30.32 -27.26 -15.58
N LYS A 5 29.65 -28.10 -14.79
CA LYS A 5 28.18 -28.14 -14.74
C LYS A 5 27.70 -27.09 -13.72
N ASN A 6 27.21 -25.95 -14.19
CA ASN A 6 26.40 -25.03 -13.38
C ASN A 6 24.97 -25.01 -13.94
N LEU A 7 24.09 -25.74 -13.26
CA LEU A 7 22.65 -25.63 -13.36
C LEU A 7 22.23 -24.27 -12.80
N ILE A 8 21.59 -23.45 -13.63
CA ILE A 8 20.95 -22.21 -13.21
C ILE A 8 19.70 -22.58 -12.42
N THR A 9 19.80 -22.50 -11.09
CA THR A 9 18.64 -22.55 -10.18
C THR A 9 18.06 -21.14 -10.10
N THR A 10 17.12 -20.81 -10.99
CA THR A 10 16.38 -19.55 -10.91
C THR A 10 15.44 -19.61 -9.72
N SER A 11 15.84 -18.97 -8.62
CA SER A 11 15.07 -18.89 -7.37
C SER A 11 13.74 -18.14 -7.60
N PRO A 12 12.57 -18.65 -7.12
CA PRO A 12 11.24 -18.06 -7.39
C PRO A 12 11.02 -16.64 -6.84
N HIS A 13 11.95 -16.11 -6.05
CA HIS A 13 11.80 -14.80 -5.39
C HIS A 13 12.04 -13.58 -6.30
N LEU A 14 12.64 -13.75 -7.47
CA LEU A 14 13.01 -12.62 -8.34
C LEU A 14 11.87 -12.12 -9.26
N LEU A 15 10.77 -12.88 -9.39
CA LEU A 15 9.62 -12.48 -10.20
C LEU A 15 8.60 -11.59 -9.45
N ASN A 16 8.79 -11.33 -8.15
CA ASN A 16 7.85 -10.56 -7.33
C ASN A 16 8.14 -9.04 -7.24
N GLN A 17 9.21 -8.54 -7.86
CA GLN A 17 9.60 -7.13 -7.76
C GLN A 17 9.31 -6.27 -9.01
N VAL A 18 8.91 -6.90 -10.11
CA VAL A 18 8.49 -6.17 -11.31
C VAL A 18 6.97 -6.04 -11.25
N GLU A 19 6.48 -4.86 -10.84
CA GLU A 19 5.39 -4.11 -11.51
C GLU A 19 4.66 -3.07 -10.64
N PHE A 20 4.66 -3.13 -9.31
CA PHE A 20 3.95 -2.09 -8.50
C PHE A 20 4.76 -0.82 -8.19
N GLY A 21 6.09 -0.86 -8.33
CA GLY A 21 6.97 0.29 -8.04
C GLY A 21 6.88 1.42 -9.07
N LYS A 22 6.53 1.11 -10.33
CA LYS A 22 6.51 2.10 -11.42
C LYS A 22 5.33 3.08 -11.36
N LEU A 23 4.22 2.71 -10.72
CA LEU A 23 3.08 3.61 -10.49
C LEU A 23 3.31 4.61 -9.35
N LYS A 24 4.30 4.35 -8.47
CA LYS A 24 4.60 5.18 -7.30
C LYS A 24 5.30 6.50 -7.66
N GLY A 25 5.85 6.60 -8.87
CA GLY A 25 6.62 7.76 -9.36
C GLY A 25 5.83 8.78 -10.20
N MET A 26 4.55 8.53 -10.50
CA MET A 26 3.71 9.54 -11.18
C MET A 26 3.28 10.60 -10.17
N VAL A 27 3.92 11.77 -10.25
CA VAL A 27 3.63 12.93 -9.41
C VAL A 27 2.45 13.69 -10.02
N PHE A 28 1.26 13.50 -9.46
CA PHE A 28 0.08 14.31 -9.78
C PHE A 28 -0.01 15.49 -8.79
N PRO A 29 0.05 16.75 -9.26
CA PRO A 29 -0.04 17.92 -8.39
C PRO A 29 -1.35 17.91 -7.58
N GLY A 30 -1.28 18.11 -6.26
CA GLY A 30 -2.45 18.17 -5.37
C GLY A 30 -2.92 16.83 -4.78
N LEU A 31 -2.35 15.69 -5.18
CA LEU A 31 -2.75 14.37 -4.65
C LEU A 31 -2.30 14.15 -3.19
N ASN A 32 -1.15 14.73 -2.81
CA ASN A 32 -0.50 14.48 -1.52
C ASN A 32 -1.24 15.07 -0.30
N SER A 33 -2.21 15.97 -0.52
CA SER A 33 -3.05 16.54 0.54
C SER A 33 -4.28 15.69 0.89
N MET A 34 -4.61 14.68 0.08
CA MET A 34 -5.74 13.79 0.34
C MET A 34 -5.37 12.61 1.25
N PRO A 35 -6.31 12.03 2.02
CA PRO A 35 -6.06 10.82 2.79
C PRO A 35 -5.59 9.67 1.88
N ARG A 36 -4.64 8.86 2.36
CA ARG A 36 -3.93 7.82 1.58
C ARG A 36 -4.85 6.89 0.76
N ARG A 37 -6.01 6.51 1.33
CA ARG A 37 -7.04 5.70 0.65
C ARG A 37 -7.61 6.32 -0.63
N TRP A 38 -7.66 7.65 -0.70
CA TRP A 38 -8.16 8.41 -1.86
C TRP A 38 -7.07 8.61 -2.91
N GLN A 39 -5.80 8.71 -2.50
CA GLN A 39 -4.68 8.81 -3.43
C GLN A 39 -4.57 7.56 -4.32
N ASP A 40 -4.70 6.38 -3.72
CA ASP A 40 -4.66 5.12 -4.46
C ASP A 40 -5.87 4.97 -5.38
N ALA A 41 -7.07 5.36 -4.92
CA ALA A 41 -8.28 5.34 -5.73
C ALA A 41 -8.17 6.26 -6.96
N VAL A 42 -7.64 7.48 -6.79
CA VAL A 42 -7.46 8.42 -7.90
C VAL A 42 -6.40 7.92 -8.88
N ARG A 43 -5.27 7.35 -8.42
CA ARG A 43 -4.26 6.77 -9.31
C ARG A 43 -4.84 5.63 -10.14
N VAL A 44 -5.60 4.74 -9.51
CA VAL A 44 -6.28 3.65 -10.21
C VAL A 44 -7.24 4.21 -11.24
N ALA A 45 -8.08 5.19 -10.90
CA ALA A 45 -9.02 5.82 -11.82
C ALA A 45 -8.33 6.49 -13.01
N LEU A 46 -7.18 7.15 -12.81
CA LEU A 46 -6.43 7.78 -13.90
C LEU A 46 -5.84 6.73 -14.86
N VAL A 47 -5.23 5.66 -14.32
CA VAL A 47 -4.64 4.60 -15.13
C VAL A 47 -5.72 3.84 -15.89
N THR A 48 -6.80 3.43 -15.22
CA THR A 48 -7.90 2.72 -15.87
C THR A 48 -8.65 3.61 -16.85
N GLY A 49 -8.84 4.89 -16.53
CA GLY A 49 -9.44 5.86 -17.45
C GLY A 49 -8.65 6.03 -18.74
N LEU A 50 -7.31 6.05 -18.67
CA LEU A 50 -6.46 6.09 -19.87
C LEU A 50 -6.58 4.81 -20.70
N ILE A 51 -6.59 3.64 -20.05
CA ILE A 51 -6.80 2.35 -20.72
C ILE A 51 -8.15 2.33 -21.45
N TRP A 52 -9.22 2.79 -20.80
CA TRP A 52 -10.55 2.89 -21.41
C TRP A 52 -10.58 3.86 -22.58
N LEU A 53 -9.91 5.01 -22.49
CA LEU A 53 -9.86 5.98 -23.57
C LEU A 53 -9.15 5.41 -24.82
N VAL A 54 -8.05 4.68 -24.62
CA VAL A 54 -7.35 3.96 -25.70
C VAL A 54 -8.25 2.88 -26.30
N PHE A 55 -8.92 2.09 -25.45
CA PHE A 55 -9.83 1.03 -25.88
C PHE A 55 -11.00 1.56 -26.72
N VAL A 56 -11.65 2.63 -26.25
CA VAL A 56 -12.72 3.33 -26.99
C VAL A 56 -12.21 3.85 -28.34
N GLY A 57 -11.03 4.47 -28.36
CA GLY A 57 -10.40 4.95 -29.59
C GLY A 57 -10.17 3.83 -30.61
N LEU A 58 -9.64 2.68 -30.16
CA LEU A 58 -9.39 1.52 -31.01
C LEU A 58 -10.68 0.91 -31.57
N LEU A 59 -11.69 0.67 -30.72
CA LEU A 59 -12.99 0.17 -31.19
C LEU A 59 -13.64 1.11 -32.20
N SER A 60 -13.57 2.42 -31.94
CA SER A 60 -14.08 3.44 -32.85
C SER A 60 -13.37 3.41 -34.20
N ALA A 61 -12.05 3.18 -34.21
CA ALA A 61 -11.26 3.07 -35.43
C ALA A 61 -11.63 1.81 -36.22
N PHE A 62 -11.78 0.65 -35.55
CA PHE A 62 -12.19 -0.59 -36.21
C PHE A 62 -13.57 -0.46 -36.84
N THR A 63 -14.56 0.03 -36.09
CA THR A 63 -15.93 0.22 -36.62
C THR A 63 -15.96 1.24 -37.75
N TYR A 64 -15.17 2.31 -37.68
CA TYR A 64 -15.01 3.27 -38.77
C TYR A 64 -14.48 2.59 -40.04
N VAL A 65 -13.42 1.78 -39.94
CA VAL A 65 -12.84 1.07 -41.08
C VAL A 65 -13.82 0.06 -41.67
N ASP A 66 -14.45 -0.76 -40.82
CA ASP A 66 -15.35 -1.83 -41.27
C ASP A 66 -16.65 -1.28 -41.89
N MET A 67 -17.25 -0.24 -41.30
CA MET A 67 -18.46 0.38 -41.87
C MET A 67 -18.18 1.05 -43.21
N ASN A 68 -17.08 1.79 -43.35
CA ASN A 68 -16.73 2.39 -44.64
C ASN A 68 -16.36 1.34 -45.69
N ARG A 69 -15.71 0.23 -45.32
CA ARG A 69 -15.48 -0.91 -46.22
C ARG A 69 -16.78 -1.57 -46.66
N ALA A 70 -17.80 -1.60 -45.80
CA ALA A 70 -19.14 -2.09 -46.11
C ALA A 70 -20.00 -1.08 -46.89
N GLY A 71 -19.45 0.08 -47.30
CA GLY A 71 -20.17 1.13 -48.02
C GLY A 71 -21.15 1.93 -47.16
N ARG A 72 -21.10 1.78 -45.84
CA ARG A 72 -21.90 2.55 -44.89
C ARG A 72 -21.07 3.74 -44.44
N GLU A 73 -21.28 4.91 -45.07
CA GLU A 73 -20.52 6.12 -44.76
C GLU A 73 -20.73 6.55 -43.30
N VAL A 74 -19.79 6.21 -42.43
CA VAL A 74 -19.81 6.54 -41.00
C VAL A 74 -18.57 7.36 -40.68
N THR A 75 -18.76 8.52 -40.06
CA THR A 75 -17.66 9.36 -39.57
C THR A 75 -17.04 8.77 -38.30
N TYR A 76 -15.72 8.85 -38.16
CA TYR A 76 -15.01 8.42 -36.93
C TYR A 76 -15.60 9.05 -35.66
N LEU A 77 -15.90 10.35 -35.70
CA LEU A 77 -16.49 11.05 -34.56
C LEU A 77 -17.83 10.45 -34.10
N ARG A 78 -18.61 9.87 -35.03
CA ARG A 78 -19.87 9.21 -34.71
C ARG A 78 -19.63 7.88 -33.99
N ALA A 79 -18.67 7.09 -34.46
CA ALA A 79 -18.24 5.86 -33.79
C ALA A 79 -17.64 6.15 -32.40
N PHE A 80 -16.81 7.18 -32.30
CA PHE A 80 -16.22 7.62 -31.03
C PHE A 80 -17.26 8.08 -30.02
N LYS A 81 -18.28 8.85 -30.45
CA LYS A 81 -19.40 9.22 -29.58
C LYS A 81 -20.19 7.99 -29.12
N PHE A 82 -20.45 7.05 -30.03
CA PHE A 82 -21.18 5.82 -29.71
C PHE A 82 -20.48 5.01 -28.61
N TYR A 83 -19.21 4.66 -28.81
CA TYR A 83 -18.45 3.90 -27.82
C TYR A 83 -18.11 4.72 -26.58
N GLY A 84 -17.74 5.99 -26.73
CA GLY A 84 -17.45 6.86 -25.59
C GLY A 84 -18.63 7.02 -24.63
N LEU A 85 -19.86 7.09 -25.16
CA LEU A 85 -21.07 7.16 -24.35
C LEU A 85 -21.40 5.80 -23.70
N GLY A 86 -21.20 4.69 -24.43
CA GLY A 86 -21.41 3.35 -23.88
C GLY A 86 -20.43 2.94 -22.79
N PHE A 87 -19.17 3.37 -22.90
CA PHE A 87 -18.15 3.11 -21.89
C PHE A 87 -18.06 4.22 -20.83
N PHE A 88 -18.88 5.28 -20.90
CA PHE A 88 -18.84 6.36 -19.91
C PHE A 88 -19.12 5.87 -18.48
N CYS A 89 -20.10 4.99 -18.33
CA CYS A 89 -20.46 4.39 -17.05
C CYS A 89 -19.29 3.59 -16.43
N TRP A 90 -18.39 3.05 -17.26
CA TRP A 90 -17.24 2.25 -16.82
C TRP A 90 -16.19 3.06 -16.06
N LEU A 91 -16.07 4.36 -16.34
CA LEU A 91 -15.12 5.26 -15.66
C LEU A 91 -15.40 5.38 -14.16
N PHE A 92 -16.67 5.25 -13.77
CA PHE A 92 -17.10 5.38 -12.38
C PHE A 92 -17.37 4.04 -11.72
N LEU A 93 -17.98 3.11 -12.46
CA LEU A 93 -18.43 1.83 -11.90
C LEU A 93 -17.30 0.83 -11.72
N GLY A 94 -16.26 0.87 -12.57
CA GLY A 94 -15.06 0.03 -12.39
C GLY A 94 -14.36 0.32 -11.05
N PRO A 95 -13.96 1.59 -10.77
CA PRO A 95 -13.38 1.97 -9.49
C PRO A 95 -14.32 1.72 -8.29
N LEU A 96 -15.63 1.94 -8.44
CA LEU A 96 -16.61 1.67 -7.39
C LEU A 96 -16.69 0.17 -7.06
N ASN A 97 -16.82 -0.70 -8.07
CA ASN A 97 -16.82 -2.15 -7.86
C ASN A 97 -15.51 -2.64 -7.25
N PHE A 98 -14.37 -2.09 -7.70
CA PHE A 98 -13.07 -2.38 -7.11
C PHE A 98 -13.00 -1.99 -5.62
N ALA A 99 -13.48 -0.79 -5.27
CA ALA A 99 -13.50 -0.32 -3.89
C ALA A 99 -14.43 -1.17 -3.00
N ILE A 100 -15.64 -1.49 -3.48
CA ILE A 100 -16.58 -2.38 -2.79
C ILE A 100 -15.95 -3.76 -2.58
N ALA A 101 -15.32 -4.34 -3.62
CA ALA A 101 -14.64 -5.63 -3.52
C ALA A 101 -13.48 -5.61 -2.50
N ARG A 102 -12.67 -4.54 -2.49
CA ARG A 102 -11.61 -4.33 -1.51
C ARG A 102 -12.15 -4.26 -0.08
N ASP A 103 -13.27 -3.55 0.10
CA ASP A 103 -13.84 -3.23 1.42
C ASP A 103 -14.77 -4.33 1.97
N LEU A 104 -15.25 -5.25 1.14
CA LEU A 104 -15.94 -6.46 1.60
C LEU A 104 -14.98 -7.40 2.34
N GLY A 105 -13.75 -7.55 1.83
CA GLY A 105 -12.73 -8.44 2.38
C GLY A 105 -13.15 -9.92 2.48
N MET A 106 -12.17 -10.79 2.64
CA MET A 106 -12.39 -12.24 2.60
C MET A 106 -12.45 -12.84 4.01
N GLU A 107 -13.57 -12.70 4.68
CA GLU A 107 -13.86 -13.45 5.90
C GLU A 107 -14.76 -14.66 5.56
N GLY A 108 -14.14 -15.80 5.23
CA GLY A 108 -14.88 -17.04 4.96
C GLY A 108 -14.20 -18.02 3.99
N SER A 109 -14.92 -19.09 3.64
CA SER A 109 -14.42 -20.11 2.70
C SER A 109 -14.23 -19.54 1.29
N ARG A 110 -13.19 -20.00 0.57
CA ARG A 110 -12.89 -19.57 -0.81
C ARG A 110 -14.11 -19.71 -1.74
N LEU A 111 -14.93 -20.73 -1.53
CA LEU A 111 -16.16 -20.97 -2.29
C LEU A 111 -17.21 -19.88 -2.05
N ARG A 112 -17.46 -19.50 -0.80
CA ARG A 112 -18.40 -18.42 -0.46
C ARG A 112 -18.00 -17.10 -1.12
N THR A 113 -16.70 -16.81 -1.13
CA THR A 113 -16.18 -15.61 -1.79
C THR A 113 -16.42 -15.66 -3.30
N VAL A 114 -16.05 -16.75 -3.98
CA VAL A 114 -16.27 -16.90 -5.43
C VAL A 114 -17.76 -16.75 -5.78
N VAL A 115 -18.65 -17.30 -4.97
CA VAL A 115 -20.10 -17.18 -5.18
C VAL A 115 -20.57 -15.72 -5.03
N LEU A 116 -20.14 -15.02 -3.97
CA LEU A 116 -20.50 -13.61 -3.78
C LEU A 116 -19.93 -12.70 -4.88
N VAL A 117 -18.71 -12.98 -5.34
CA VAL A 117 -18.07 -12.30 -6.47
C VAL A 117 -18.90 -12.46 -7.73
N ALA A 118 -19.28 -13.71 -8.05
CA ALA A 118 -20.03 -14.02 -9.26
C ALA A 118 -21.40 -13.34 -9.22
N ILE A 119 -22.13 -13.47 -8.11
CA ILE A 119 -23.46 -12.86 -7.96
C ILE A 119 -23.37 -11.34 -8.04
N GLY A 120 -22.45 -10.71 -7.30
CA GLY A 120 -22.28 -9.26 -7.31
C GLY A 120 -21.93 -8.73 -8.69
N SER A 121 -20.99 -9.38 -9.38
CA SER A 121 -20.56 -8.98 -10.73
C SER A 121 -21.71 -9.10 -11.73
N ILE A 122 -22.48 -10.19 -11.68
CA ILE A 122 -23.64 -10.41 -12.56
C ILE A 122 -24.71 -9.35 -12.30
N LEU A 123 -25.08 -9.11 -11.03
CA LEU A 123 -26.10 -8.13 -10.69
C LEU A 123 -25.70 -6.71 -11.12
N THR A 124 -24.46 -6.31 -10.86
CA THR A 124 -23.96 -5.00 -11.31
C THR A 124 -23.96 -4.90 -12.83
N SER A 125 -23.53 -5.95 -13.54
CA SER A 125 -23.56 -5.97 -15.01
C SER A 125 -24.98 -5.79 -15.54
N LEU A 126 -25.95 -6.53 -14.99
CA LEU A 126 -27.35 -6.44 -15.43
C LEU A 126 -27.94 -5.05 -15.23
N VAL A 127 -27.67 -4.41 -14.08
CA VAL A 127 -28.12 -3.04 -13.81
C VAL A 127 -27.51 -2.05 -14.80
N ILE A 128 -26.22 -2.19 -15.12
CA ILE A 128 -25.51 -1.31 -16.05
C ILE A 128 -26.05 -1.46 -17.46
N ILE A 129 -26.19 -2.69 -17.94
CA ILE A 129 -26.71 -2.99 -19.28
C ILE A 129 -28.12 -2.41 -19.41
N PHE A 130 -28.97 -2.64 -18.40
CA PHE A 130 -30.32 -2.12 -18.40
C PHE A 130 -30.36 -0.58 -18.40
N ALA A 131 -29.55 0.06 -17.55
CA ALA A 131 -29.46 1.53 -17.51
C ALA A 131 -28.92 2.11 -18.82
N TYR A 132 -27.91 1.48 -19.42
CA TYR A 132 -27.35 1.91 -20.71
C TYR A 132 -28.37 1.79 -21.84
N VAL A 133 -29.06 0.66 -21.91
CA VAL A 133 -30.11 0.43 -22.92
C VAL A 133 -31.20 1.49 -22.83
N LEU A 134 -31.64 1.79 -21.61
CA LEU A 134 -32.75 2.71 -21.35
C LEU A 134 -32.34 4.18 -21.55
N LEU A 135 -31.18 4.60 -21.04
CA LEU A 135 -30.77 6.01 -21.02
C LEU A 135 -30.05 6.46 -22.29
N PHE A 136 -29.41 5.53 -23.02
CA PHE A 136 -28.51 5.89 -24.12
C PHE A 136 -28.84 5.17 -25.42
N TYR A 137 -28.90 3.84 -25.41
CA TYR A 137 -29.01 3.09 -26.67
C TYR A 137 -30.38 3.25 -27.34
N ALA A 138 -31.47 3.11 -26.59
CA ALA A 138 -32.83 3.26 -27.11
C ALA A 138 -33.09 4.69 -27.65
N PRO A 139 -32.76 5.78 -26.93
CA PRO A 139 -32.86 7.14 -27.46
C PRO A 139 -32.01 7.38 -28.71
N LEU A 140 -30.78 6.83 -28.76
CA LEU A 140 -29.88 7.00 -29.90
C LEU A 140 -30.41 6.31 -31.17
N MET A 141 -31.06 5.16 -31.01
CA MET A 141 -31.67 4.41 -32.11
C MET A 141 -33.08 4.88 -32.45
N GLY A 142 -33.65 5.82 -31.69
CA GLY A 142 -35.05 6.26 -31.84
C GLY A 142 -36.06 5.14 -31.58
N GLN A 143 -35.67 4.12 -30.81
CA GLN A 143 -36.50 2.94 -30.49
C GLN A 143 -36.98 3.00 -29.04
N THR A 144 -38.02 2.24 -28.72
CA THR A 144 -38.42 2.05 -27.32
C THR A 144 -37.48 1.07 -26.62
N ALA A 145 -37.31 1.21 -25.29
CA ALA A 145 -36.45 0.32 -24.51
C ALA A 145 -36.85 -1.16 -24.67
N GLY A 146 -38.14 -1.47 -24.83
CA GLY A 146 -38.64 -2.83 -25.02
C GLY A 146 -38.29 -3.46 -26.37
N GLU A 147 -38.19 -2.67 -27.44
CA GLU A 147 -37.77 -3.15 -28.77
C GLU A 147 -36.27 -3.42 -28.82
N VAL A 148 -35.49 -2.54 -28.20
CA VAL A 148 -34.06 -2.77 -27.99
C VAL A 148 -33.85 -4.04 -27.17
N LEU A 149 -34.59 -4.20 -26.05
CA LEU A 149 -34.41 -5.36 -25.18
C LEU A 149 -34.64 -6.70 -25.91
N LYS A 150 -35.60 -6.73 -26.86
CA LYS A 150 -35.89 -7.90 -27.69
C LYS A 150 -34.84 -8.18 -28.76
N SER A 151 -34.07 -7.17 -29.17
CA SER A 151 -33.02 -7.30 -30.18
C SER A 151 -31.62 -7.47 -29.57
N LEU A 152 -31.47 -7.36 -28.25
CA LEU A 152 -30.22 -7.63 -27.55
C LEU A 152 -29.82 -9.10 -27.73
N GLN A 153 -28.67 -9.34 -28.35
CA GLN A 153 -28.05 -10.65 -28.30
C GLN A 153 -27.22 -10.72 -27.01
N LEU A 154 -27.53 -11.68 -26.13
CA LEU A 154 -26.81 -11.88 -24.86
C LEU A 154 -25.28 -11.99 -25.03
N ILE A 155 -24.82 -12.48 -26.18
CA ILE A 155 -23.39 -12.63 -26.48
C ILE A 155 -22.66 -11.28 -26.62
N ASP A 156 -23.37 -10.23 -27.04
CA ASP A 156 -22.79 -8.87 -27.17
C ASP A 156 -22.37 -8.29 -25.81
N TRP A 157 -22.91 -8.85 -24.72
CA TRP A 157 -22.75 -8.37 -23.35
C TRP A 157 -22.02 -9.39 -22.44
N ALA A 158 -21.75 -10.59 -22.95
CA ALA A 158 -21.09 -11.64 -22.19
C ALA A 158 -19.67 -11.22 -21.73
N TRP A 159 -19.01 -10.37 -22.53
CA TRP A 159 -17.68 -9.83 -22.21
C TRP A 159 -17.68 -8.92 -20.99
N ASP A 160 -18.77 -8.19 -20.73
CA ASP A 160 -18.87 -7.31 -19.57
C ASP A 160 -18.81 -8.11 -18.27
N THR A 161 -19.50 -9.26 -18.23
CA THR A 161 -19.54 -10.15 -17.04
C THR A 161 -18.15 -10.70 -16.70
N ILE A 162 -17.37 -11.08 -17.73
CA ILE A 162 -16.00 -11.56 -17.57
C ILE A 162 -15.12 -10.42 -17.03
N LEU A 163 -15.25 -9.22 -17.60
CA LEU A 163 -14.44 -8.07 -17.23
C LEU A 163 -14.73 -7.61 -15.79
N PHE A 164 -16.00 -7.57 -15.37
CA PHE A 164 -16.36 -7.32 -13.96
C PHE A 164 -15.84 -8.40 -13.01
N GLY A 165 -15.92 -9.68 -13.40
CA GLY A 165 -15.34 -10.77 -12.63
C GLY A 165 -13.83 -10.58 -12.42
N THR A 166 -13.09 -10.18 -13.45
CA THR A 166 -11.63 -9.93 -13.34
C THR A 166 -11.29 -8.71 -12.48
N ILE A 167 -12.03 -7.60 -12.61
CA ILE A 167 -11.84 -6.40 -11.77
C ILE A 167 -12.13 -6.72 -10.30
N TYR A 168 -13.19 -7.47 -10.04
CA TYR A 168 -13.59 -7.87 -8.70
C TYR A 168 -12.53 -8.79 -8.06
N LEU A 169 -12.05 -9.80 -8.78
CA LEU A 169 -10.98 -10.69 -8.32
C LEU A 169 -9.68 -9.90 -8.02
N SER A 170 -9.37 -8.91 -8.86
CA SER A 170 -8.23 -8.02 -8.66
C SER A 170 -8.39 -7.17 -7.38
N GLY A 171 -9.60 -6.67 -7.12
CA GLY A 171 -9.96 -5.95 -5.89
C GLY A 171 -9.79 -6.80 -4.62
N LEU A 172 -10.24 -8.06 -4.66
CA LEU A 172 -10.05 -9.00 -3.55
C LEU A 172 -8.57 -9.33 -3.32
N ALA A 173 -7.82 -9.62 -4.39
CA ALA A 173 -6.40 -9.96 -4.30
C ALA A 173 -5.56 -8.83 -3.70
N LEU A 174 -5.89 -7.57 -4.04
CA LEU A 174 -5.24 -6.39 -3.46
C LEU A 174 -5.76 -6.07 -2.05
N GLY A 175 -7.05 -6.27 -1.77
CA GLY A 175 -7.65 -6.12 -0.45
C GLY A 175 -7.01 -7.03 0.60
N GLN A 176 -6.67 -8.27 0.25
CA GLN A 176 -5.93 -9.20 1.12
C GLN A 176 -4.54 -8.69 1.50
N ARG A 177 -3.82 -8.06 0.56
CA ARG A 177 -2.48 -7.51 0.81
C ARG A 177 -2.51 -6.29 1.75
N VAL A 178 -3.61 -5.53 1.76
CA VAL A 178 -3.81 -4.36 2.62
C VAL A 178 -4.37 -4.75 3.99
N ARG A 179 -5.19 -5.80 4.07
CA ARG A 179 -5.81 -6.28 5.31
C ARG A 179 -4.99 -7.27 6.11
N THR A 180 -3.89 -7.80 5.56
CA THR A 180 -2.92 -8.47 6.42
C THR A 180 -2.46 -7.38 7.39
N PRO A 181 -2.78 -7.46 8.71
CA PRO A 181 -2.16 -6.54 9.65
C PRO A 181 -0.65 -6.64 9.40
N PRO A 182 0.12 -5.54 9.50
CA PRO A 182 1.55 -5.70 9.72
C PRO A 182 1.69 -6.80 10.77
N PRO A 183 2.53 -7.84 10.56
CA PRO A 183 2.72 -8.85 11.60
C PRO A 183 2.84 -8.10 12.91
N GLU A 184 2.04 -8.47 13.92
CA GLU A 184 2.09 -7.86 15.26
C GLU A 184 3.54 -7.52 15.53
N SER A 185 3.82 -6.25 15.81
CA SER A 185 5.16 -5.72 15.97
C SER A 185 5.85 -6.48 17.10
N SER A 186 6.39 -7.65 16.78
CA SER A 186 7.58 -8.18 17.40
C SER A 186 8.67 -7.25 16.92
N SER A 187 8.68 -6.05 17.50
CA SER A 187 9.85 -5.17 17.53
C SER A 187 11.04 -6.11 17.72
N PRO A 188 12.02 -6.11 16.79
CA PRO A 188 13.01 -7.16 16.74
C PRO A 188 13.63 -7.33 18.13
N THR A 189 13.63 -8.55 18.67
CA THR A 189 14.09 -8.76 20.06
C THR A 189 15.60 -8.59 20.19
N ARG A 190 16.32 -8.59 19.06
CA ARG A 190 17.79 -8.56 19.00
C ARG A 190 18.31 -7.48 18.05
N VAL A 191 19.45 -6.89 18.41
CA VAL A 191 20.23 -5.97 17.60
C VAL A 191 21.47 -6.69 17.06
N ALA A 192 21.63 -6.75 15.74
CA ALA A 192 22.85 -7.26 15.12
C ALA A 192 23.89 -6.13 15.01
N VAL A 193 25.00 -6.26 15.73
CA VAL A 193 26.12 -5.32 15.73
C VAL A 193 27.29 -5.93 14.98
N LYS A 194 27.71 -5.28 13.90
CA LYS A 194 28.84 -5.73 13.07
C LYS A 194 30.13 -5.06 13.57
N SER A 195 31.09 -5.86 14.02
CA SER A 195 32.41 -5.41 14.48
C SER A 195 33.49 -6.17 13.71
N ALA A 196 34.34 -5.47 12.94
CA ALA A 196 35.48 -5.99 12.16
C ALA A 196 35.61 -7.54 12.07
N GLY A 197 34.77 -8.18 11.24
CA GLY A 197 34.81 -9.63 10.98
C GLY A 197 33.87 -10.51 11.82
N ARG A 198 33.15 -9.95 12.80
CA ARG A 198 32.18 -10.66 13.66
C ARG A 198 30.83 -9.93 13.70
N ILE A 199 29.76 -10.70 13.89
CA ILE A 199 28.41 -10.18 14.17
C ILE A 199 28.05 -10.59 15.60
N ASP A 200 27.89 -9.60 16.48
CA ASP A 200 27.40 -9.79 17.83
C ASP A 200 25.88 -9.53 17.84
N TYR A 201 25.10 -10.43 18.42
CA TYR A 201 23.65 -10.26 18.59
C TYR A 201 23.36 -9.90 20.05
N ILE A 202 22.76 -8.73 20.27
CA ILE A 202 22.47 -8.18 21.59
C ILE A 202 20.97 -8.24 21.80
N GLU A 203 20.48 -8.79 22.91
CA GLU A 203 19.07 -8.68 23.26
C GLU A 203 18.73 -7.22 23.53
N VAL A 204 17.64 -6.73 22.96
CA VAL A 204 17.20 -5.34 23.18
C VAL A 204 16.97 -5.09 24.68
N ASN A 205 16.51 -6.10 25.41
CA ASN A 205 16.34 -6.07 26.86
C ASN A 205 17.65 -5.92 27.66
N ASP A 206 18.82 -6.13 27.06
CA ASP A 206 20.11 -5.91 27.73
C ASP A 206 20.64 -4.47 27.55
N ILE A 207 20.01 -3.70 26.66
CA ILE A 207 20.38 -2.32 26.35
C ILE A 207 19.77 -1.39 27.40
N LEU A 208 20.64 -0.75 28.18
CA LEU A 208 20.27 0.16 29.28
C LEU A 208 20.03 1.58 28.81
N ALA A 209 20.84 2.05 27.86
CA ALA A 209 20.74 3.36 27.26
C ALA A 209 21.29 3.36 25.84
N VAL A 210 20.86 4.32 25.02
CA VAL A 210 21.40 4.55 23.68
C VAL A 210 21.77 6.00 23.48
N SER A 211 22.91 6.22 22.84
CA SER A 211 23.48 7.55 22.60
C SER A 211 23.83 7.74 21.12
N ALA A 212 23.57 8.92 20.57
CA ALA A 212 24.05 9.25 19.22
C ALA A 212 25.55 9.51 19.24
N GLN A 213 26.30 8.84 18.36
CA GLN A 213 27.73 9.06 18.16
C GLN A 213 28.06 9.18 16.66
N SER A 214 28.00 10.40 16.13
CA SER A 214 28.18 10.69 14.71
C SER A 214 27.25 9.82 13.82
N ASN A 215 27.79 8.87 13.06
CA ASN A 215 27.03 7.96 12.18
C ASN A 215 26.70 6.59 12.82
N TYR A 216 26.87 6.49 14.14
CA TYR A 216 26.63 5.30 14.92
C TYR A 216 25.70 5.61 16.09
N VAL A 217 24.98 4.59 16.53
CA VAL A 217 24.29 4.56 17.82
C VAL A 217 25.15 3.74 18.76
N GLU A 218 25.52 4.36 19.86
CA GLU A 218 26.19 3.72 20.98
C GLU A 218 25.13 3.03 21.85
N LEU A 219 25.23 1.71 21.99
CA LEU A 219 24.34 0.87 22.81
C LEU A 219 25.07 0.55 24.11
N ILE A 220 24.61 1.15 25.20
CA ILE A 220 25.17 0.95 26.54
C ILE A 220 24.49 -0.26 27.16
N CYS A 221 25.24 -1.33 27.38
CA CYS A 221 24.78 -2.54 28.07
C CYS A 221 25.49 -2.64 29.44
N ALA A 222 25.11 -3.63 30.27
CA ALA A 222 25.67 -3.80 31.61
C ALA A 222 27.20 -3.96 31.64
N GLU A 223 27.74 -4.80 30.74
CA GLU A 223 29.17 -5.14 30.74
C GLU A 223 30.00 -4.29 29.78
N ARG A 224 29.41 -3.92 28.64
CA ARG A 224 30.15 -3.26 27.55
C ARG A 224 29.24 -2.38 26.70
N THR A 225 29.87 -1.53 25.91
CA THR A 225 29.22 -0.63 24.97
C THR A 225 29.47 -1.09 23.54
N HIS A 226 28.45 -0.98 22.69
CA HIS A 226 28.48 -1.42 21.29
C HIS A 226 28.18 -0.28 20.33
N LEU A 227 28.86 -0.23 19.19
CA LEU A 227 28.58 0.76 18.14
C LEU A 227 27.78 0.11 17.00
N HIS A 228 26.52 0.49 16.89
CA HIS A 228 25.63 0.03 15.83
C HIS A 228 25.50 1.11 14.74
N ARG A 229 25.72 0.74 13.47
CA ARG A 229 25.64 1.69 12.35
C ARG A 229 24.18 2.00 12.01
N SER A 230 23.63 3.02 12.64
CA SER A 230 22.30 3.57 12.38
C SER A 230 22.24 5.03 12.85
N THR A 231 21.16 5.74 12.53
CA THR A 231 20.83 7.01 13.19
C THR A 231 20.07 6.72 14.48
N LEU A 232 20.17 7.62 15.47
CA LEU A 232 19.43 7.47 16.73
C LEU A 232 17.91 7.41 16.49
N SER A 233 17.39 8.25 15.59
CA SER A 233 15.96 8.27 15.24
C SER A 233 15.50 6.95 14.64
N ASN A 234 16.25 6.39 13.68
CA ASN A 234 15.88 5.11 13.06
C ASN A 234 15.95 3.97 14.07
N PHE A 235 16.93 3.98 14.98
CA PHE A 235 17.02 2.96 16.02
C PHE A 235 15.81 3.02 16.95
N ILE A 236 15.44 4.21 17.44
CA ILE A 236 14.28 4.35 18.32
C ILE A 236 12.97 3.99 17.62
N GLU A 237 12.80 4.34 16.34
CA GLU A 237 11.64 3.94 15.55
C GLU A 237 11.56 2.41 15.36
N GLN A 238 12.70 1.76 15.10
CA GLN A 238 12.78 0.31 14.94
C GLN A 238 12.49 -0.46 16.23
N TYR A 239 12.78 0.13 17.39
CA TYR A 239 12.64 -0.48 18.72
C TYR A 239 11.70 0.33 19.62
N ALA A 240 10.62 0.88 19.06
CA ALA A 240 9.70 1.78 19.76
C ALA A 240 9.06 1.12 21.01
N ASP A 241 8.78 -0.18 20.93
CA ASP A 241 8.16 -0.95 22.02
C ASP A 241 9.14 -1.32 23.16
N ALA A 242 10.43 -0.99 23.03
CA ALA A 242 11.47 -1.38 23.99
C ALA A 242 11.51 -0.54 25.29
N GLY A 243 10.60 0.44 25.43
CA GLY A 243 10.46 1.25 26.63
C GLY A 243 11.57 2.28 26.85
N PHE A 244 12.17 2.80 25.77
CA PHE A 244 13.17 3.86 25.85
C PHE A 244 12.53 5.23 26.08
N ILE A 245 13.00 5.94 27.10
CA ILE A 245 12.60 7.30 27.44
C ILE A 245 13.67 8.27 26.96
N GLN A 246 13.26 9.31 26.24
CA GLN A 246 14.19 10.34 25.78
C GLN A 246 14.59 11.26 26.94
N ILE A 247 15.90 11.36 27.21
CA ILE A 247 16.44 12.25 28.26
C ILE A 247 17.24 13.43 27.70
N HIS A 248 17.67 13.30 26.45
CA HIS A 248 18.36 14.34 25.70
C HIS A 248 18.09 14.12 24.21
N ARG A 249 18.29 15.14 23.38
CA ARG A 249 18.19 15.00 21.91
C ARG A 249 19.09 13.89 21.33
N SER A 250 20.15 13.53 22.05
CA SER A 250 21.12 12.50 21.67
C SER A 250 21.14 11.30 22.62
N HIS A 251 20.25 11.20 23.61
CA HIS A 251 20.26 10.12 24.60
C HIS A 251 18.86 9.64 24.95
N TYR A 252 18.71 8.31 24.97
CA TYR A 252 17.54 7.62 25.48
C TYR A 252 17.97 6.59 26.52
N VAL A 253 17.13 6.35 27.52
CA VAL A 253 17.40 5.41 28.63
C VAL A 253 16.18 4.55 28.91
N ARG A 254 16.38 3.32 29.38
CA ARG A 254 15.28 2.55 29.95
C ARG A 254 15.03 2.97 31.40
N ALA A 255 13.76 3.17 31.78
CA ALA A 255 13.41 3.52 33.16
C ALA A 255 14.01 2.55 34.19
N SER A 256 13.93 1.24 33.94
CA SER A 256 14.45 0.20 34.83
C SER A 256 15.99 0.17 34.94
N ALA A 257 16.71 0.89 34.08
CA ALA A 257 18.16 1.02 34.12
C ALA A 257 18.62 2.23 34.95
N VAL A 258 17.72 3.15 35.31
CA VAL A 258 18.03 4.33 36.12
C VAL A 258 18.21 3.90 37.58
N GLU A 259 19.36 4.24 38.16
CA GLU A 259 19.64 4.04 39.57
C GLU A 259 19.28 5.28 40.39
N SER A 260 19.69 6.46 39.94
CA SER A 260 19.34 7.73 40.58
C SER A 260 19.43 8.89 39.60
N ILE A 261 18.79 10.00 39.95
CA ILE A 261 18.92 11.26 39.22
C ILE A 261 19.54 12.29 40.16
N ARG A 262 20.62 12.94 39.71
CA ARG A 262 21.30 13.97 40.50
C ARG A 262 21.19 15.33 39.83
N ALA A 263 20.81 16.34 40.60
CA ALA A 263 20.98 17.74 40.22
C ALA A 263 22.42 18.13 40.53
N ASN A 264 23.14 18.63 39.53
CA ASN A 264 24.50 19.11 39.71
C ASN A 264 24.43 20.64 39.75
N GLY A 265 24.59 21.25 40.93
CA GLY A 265 24.32 22.66 41.22
C GLY A 265 24.67 23.62 40.07
N GLY A 266 23.64 24.08 39.35
CA GLY A 266 23.75 25.00 38.21
C GLY A 266 24.06 24.38 36.83
N GLN A 267 24.59 23.15 36.76
CA GLN A 267 24.97 22.47 35.50
C GLN A 267 23.89 21.52 34.94
N GLY A 268 22.68 21.56 35.49
CA GLY A 268 21.56 20.72 35.06
C GLY A 268 21.46 19.40 35.82
N ARG A 269 20.69 18.45 35.29
CA ARG A 269 20.43 17.15 35.92
C ARG A 269 21.10 16.04 35.12
N ARG A 270 21.47 14.95 35.80
CA ARG A 270 22.06 13.76 35.18
C ARG A 270 21.37 12.50 35.68
N VAL A 271 21.15 11.57 34.75
CA VAL A 271 20.77 10.19 35.05
C VAL A 271 22.03 9.42 35.41
N ILE A 272 22.00 8.71 36.53
CA ILE A 272 22.96 7.69 36.90
C ILE A 272 22.33 6.34 36.57
N LEU A 273 22.96 5.60 35.66
CA LEU A 273 22.57 4.24 35.32
C LEU A 273 23.08 3.27 36.39
N LYS A 274 22.47 2.09 36.51
CA LYS A 274 22.93 0.99 37.38
C LYS A 274 24.38 0.54 37.13
N THR A 275 24.95 0.89 35.98
CA THR A 275 26.37 0.66 35.65
C THR A 275 27.31 1.73 36.20
N GLY A 276 26.77 2.77 36.86
CA GLY A 276 27.51 3.97 37.28
C GLY A 276 27.75 5.01 36.18
N GLN A 277 27.27 4.79 34.94
CA GLN A 277 27.41 5.77 33.87
C GLN A 277 26.46 6.97 34.07
N ASN A 278 26.96 8.17 33.74
CA ASN A 278 26.26 9.44 33.97
C ASN A 278 25.88 10.14 32.66
N LEU A 279 24.60 10.13 32.30
CA LEU A 279 24.07 10.76 31.09
C LEU A 279 23.38 12.11 31.40
N PRO A 280 23.59 13.16 30.58
CA PRO A 280 22.98 14.47 30.80
C PRO A 280 21.48 14.44 30.48
N ILE A 281 20.69 15.15 31.29
CA ILE A 281 19.27 15.42 31.03
C ILE A 281 19.14 16.84 30.48
N ALA A 282 18.52 17.00 29.30
CA ALA A 282 18.19 18.32 28.79
C ALA A 282 16.99 18.91 29.56
N LYS A 283 17.03 20.22 29.83
CA LYS A 283 16.02 20.95 30.63
C LYS A 283 14.58 20.70 30.16
N ASN A 284 14.37 20.62 28.85
CA ASN A 284 13.05 20.44 28.24
C ASN A 284 12.49 19.01 28.37
N TYR A 285 13.31 18.03 28.73
CA TYR A 285 12.88 16.63 28.90
C TYR A 285 12.58 16.28 30.35
N TRP A 286 12.99 17.13 31.32
CA TRP A 286 12.85 16.84 32.74
C TRP A 286 11.41 16.59 33.18
N SER A 287 10.47 17.43 32.76
CA SER A 287 9.06 17.32 33.18
C SER A 287 8.44 15.96 32.80
N GLY A 288 8.75 15.46 31.60
CA GLY A 288 8.27 14.15 31.15
C GLY A 288 8.98 12.97 31.84
N ILE A 289 10.24 13.14 32.24
CA ILE A 289 10.97 12.10 33.00
C ILE A 289 10.44 12.01 34.43
N GLU A 290 10.17 13.15 35.06
CA GLU A 290 9.65 13.23 36.44
C GLU A 290 8.29 12.54 36.56
N GLU A 291 7.41 12.69 35.57
CA GLU A 291 6.12 11.99 35.52
C GLU A 291 6.27 10.47 35.40
N VAL A 292 7.27 9.98 34.66
CA VAL A 292 7.45 8.54 34.41
C VAL A 292 8.25 7.83 35.51
N ILE A 293 9.16 8.53 36.19
CA ILE A 293 10.06 7.96 37.21
C ILE A 293 9.61 8.31 38.64
N GLY A 294 8.86 9.40 38.83
CA GLY A 294 8.46 9.92 40.14
C GLY A 294 7.12 9.40 40.68
N GLY A 295 6.41 8.54 39.93
CA GLY A 295 5.23 7.79 40.41
C GLY A 295 5.61 6.44 40.99
#